data_AF-A0A3D3I3M4-F1
#
_entry.id   AF-A0A3D3I3M4-F1
#
_cell.length_a   1.000
_cell.length_b   1.000
_cell.length_c   1.000
_cell.angle_alpha   90.00
_cell.angle_beta   90.00
_cell.angle_gamma   90.00
#
_symmetry.space_group_name_H-M   'P 1'
#
loop_
_entity.id
_entity.type
_entity.pdbx_description
1 polymer ?
#
loop_
_entity_poly.entity_id
_entity_poly.type
_entity_poly.pdbx_seq_one_letter_code
_entity_poly.pdbx_strand_id
1 'polypeptide(L)'
;MSKIPTAPEPMEIDIQGMTCASCVARVERFVKKVEGVDEVAVNFANHVGTIHHQGLAPETVIKAVEAAGFQAKLRQPVRATSDAQESDHKEHEVNAHNARRELMGAAALAIPVILISMIWHPRPEWVNGLLLLLSTPVIFYFGRQFYRNTWRAARHGSTTMDTLIAVGTGAAWIYSVYGLLAYRGHSHAQSEHIYFEVGAGIVVLVLLGRYFEARAKSRMSGAIEMLMGLAPKTATVLRPDGTEAVVPLDQIVAGDILRLKPGEKVAVDGTVLSGSTYIDESML
;
A
#
# COMPACT_ATOMS: atom_id res chain seq x y z
N MET A 1 -4.55 -24.78 -38.67
CA MET A 1 -4.98 -24.79 -37.26
C MET A 1 -3.75 -25.00 -36.38
N SER A 2 -3.06 -23.91 -36.00
CA SER A 2 -1.97 -23.96 -35.02
C SER A 2 -2.57 -23.52 -33.68
N LYS A 3 -2.63 -24.43 -32.70
CA LYS A 3 -3.03 -24.10 -31.33
C LYS A 3 -1.92 -23.22 -30.75
N ILE A 4 -2.20 -21.94 -30.50
CA ILE A 4 -1.36 -21.12 -29.64
C ILE A 4 -1.41 -21.76 -28.25
N PRO A 5 -0.27 -22.13 -27.63
CA PRO A 5 -0.27 -22.67 -26.28
C PRO A 5 -0.72 -21.55 -25.33
N THR A 6 -1.87 -21.72 -24.68
CA THR A 6 -2.29 -20.89 -23.55
C THR A 6 -1.26 -21.09 -22.44
N ALA A 7 -0.41 -20.09 -22.21
CA ALA A 7 0.46 -20.05 -21.04
C ALA A 7 -0.42 -20.15 -19.78
N PRO A 8 0.05 -20.85 -18.72
CA PRO A 8 -0.69 -20.93 -17.47
C PRO A 8 -0.92 -19.51 -16.91
N GLU A 9 -2.16 -19.21 -16.51
CA GLU A 9 -2.51 -17.91 -15.93
C GLU A 9 -1.61 -17.64 -14.71
N PRO A 10 -0.92 -16.49 -14.67
CA PRO A 10 -0.08 -16.15 -13.54
C PRO A 10 -0.92 -15.90 -12.29
N MET A 11 -0.42 -16.34 -11.14
CA MET A 11 -1.02 -16.03 -9.86
C MET A 11 -0.61 -14.61 -9.45
N GLU A 12 -1.56 -13.75 -9.13
CA GLU A 12 -1.30 -12.43 -8.57
C GLU A 12 -1.52 -12.42 -7.05
N ILE A 13 -0.63 -11.74 -6.33
CA ILE A 13 -0.66 -11.62 -4.87
C ILE A 13 -0.44 -10.16 -4.48
N ASP A 14 -1.30 -9.64 -3.62
CA ASP A 14 -1.11 -8.34 -2.97
C ASP A 14 -0.13 -8.47 -1.80
N ILE A 15 0.93 -7.68 -1.82
CA ILE A 15 2.05 -7.76 -0.87
C ILE A 15 2.16 -6.44 -0.10
N GLN A 16 1.83 -6.45 1.19
CA GLN A 16 1.90 -5.29 2.07
C GLN A 16 3.17 -5.26 2.92
N GLY A 17 3.64 -4.04 3.22
CA GLY A 17 4.80 -3.80 4.08
C GLY A 17 6.12 -3.62 3.33
N MET A 18 6.11 -3.63 2.01
CA MET A 18 7.27 -3.22 1.21
C MET A 18 7.41 -1.69 1.27
N THR A 19 8.62 -1.18 1.52
CA THR A 19 8.88 0.26 1.58
C THR A 19 10.00 0.73 0.65
N CYS A 20 10.68 -0.17 -0.06
CA CYS A 20 11.74 0.19 -1.00
C CYS A 20 12.03 -0.93 -2.02
N ALA A 21 12.83 -0.61 -3.04
CA ALA A 21 13.25 -1.57 -4.08
C ALA A 21 14.03 -2.78 -3.52
N SER A 22 14.69 -2.66 -2.37
CA SER A 22 15.36 -3.81 -1.75
C SER A 22 14.37 -4.79 -1.11
N CYS A 23 13.16 -4.35 -0.74
CA CYS A 23 12.07 -5.23 -0.33
C CYS A 23 11.62 -6.13 -1.49
N VAL A 24 11.50 -5.56 -2.70
CA VAL A 24 11.12 -6.28 -3.93
C VAL A 24 12.08 -7.43 -4.18
N ALA A 25 13.37 -7.13 -4.30
CA ALA A 25 14.40 -8.13 -4.56
C ALA A 25 14.48 -9.20 -3.44
N ARG A 26 14.02 -8.89 -2.23
CA ARG A 26 13.92 -9.87 -1.15
C ARG A 26 12.74 -10.81 -1.35
N VAL A 27 11.55 -10.28 -1.62
CA VAL A 27 10.36 -11.09 -1.87
C VAL A 27 10.62 -12.03 -3.05
N GLU A 28 11.14 -11.51 -4.16
CA GLU A 28 11.46 -12.32 -5.35
C GLU A 28 12.43 -13.46 -5.01
N ARG A 29 13.48 -13.20 -4.23
CA ARG A 29 14.44 -14.22 -3.81
C ARG A 29 13.85 -15.30 -2.89
N PHE A 30 12.85 -14.98 -2.08
CA PHE A 30 12.19 -15.96 -1.21
C PHE A 30 11.17 -16.78 -1.99
N VAL A 31 10.37 -16.14 -2.84
CA VAL A 31 9.34 -16.80 -3.63
C VAL A 31 9.96 -17.70 -4.71
N LYS A 32 11.05 -17.27 -5.36
CA LYS A 32 11.78 -18.07 -6.36
C LYS A 32 12.39 -19.36 -5.80
N LYS A 33 12.53 -19.49 -4.47
CA LYS A 33 13.01 -20.73 -3.82
C LYS A 33 11.92 -21.76 -3.59
N VAL A 34 10.65 -21.40 -3.80
CA VAL A 34 9.52 -22.32 -3.65
C VAL A 34 9.52 -23.25 -4.86
N GLU A 35 9.53 -24.56 -4.62
CA GLU A 35 9.45 -25.56 -5.69
C GLU A 35 8.15 -25.40 -6.47
N GLY A 36 8.24 -25.32 -7.80
CA GLY A 36 7.07 -25.11 -8.68
C GLY A 36 6.82 -23.66 -9.08
N VAL A 37 7.67 -22.71 -8.67
CA VAL A 37 7.71 -21.34 -9.21
C VAL A 37 8.69 -21.28 -10.38
N ASP A 38 8.19 -20.88 -11.56
CA ASP A 38 8.99 -20.71 -12.78
C ASP A 38 9.60 -19.30 -12.82
N GLU A 39 8.76 -18.29 -12.61
CA GLU A 39 9.14 -16.88 -12.66
C GLU A 39 8.37 -16.07 -11.61
N VAL A 40 9.03 -15.05 -11.06
CA VAL A 40 8.41 -14.13 -10.11
C VAL A 40 8.82 -12.71 -10.47
N ALA A 41 7.84 -11.82 -10.54
CA ALA A 41 8.06 -10.39 -10.74
C ALA A 41 7.25 -9.63 -9.69
N VAL A 42 7.89 -8.73 -8.95
CA VAL A 42 7.21 -7.94 -7.93
C VAL A 42 7.24 -6.45 -8.30
N ASN A 43 6.06 -5.85 -8.37
CA ASN A 43 5.91 -4.43 -8.65
C ASN A 43 5.72 -3.65 -7.33
N PHE A 44 6.75 -2.90 -6.95
CA PHE A 44 6.71 -2.04 -5.76
C PHE A 44 5.64 -0.96 -5.82
N ALA A 45 5.40 -0.37 -7.00
CA ALA A 45 4.49 0.76 -7.13
C ALA A 45 3.06 0.36 -6.79
N ASN A 46 2.65 -0.82 -7.24
CA ASN A 46 1.28 -1.32 -7.09
C ASN A 46 1.13 -2.35 -5.96
N HIS A 47 2.21 -2.72 -5.28
CA HIS A 47 2.21 -3.76 -4.23
C HIS A 47 1.77 -5.13 -4.73
N VAL A 48 1.93 -5.43 -6.02
CA VAL A 48 1.49 -6.69 -6.65
C VAL A 48 2.71 -7.56 -6.99
N GLY A 49 2.66 -8.83 -6.62
CA GLY A 49 3.57 -9.88 -7.10
C GLY A 49 2.86 -10.76 -8.11
N THR A 50 3.46 -10.93 -9.28
CA THR A 50 3.00 -11.83 -10.35
C THR A 50 3.90 -13.06 -10.36
N ILE A 51 3.30 -14.24 -10.18
CA ILE A 51 4.01 -15.51 -10.03
C ILE A 51 3.55 -16.49 -11.11
N HIS A 52 4.47 -16.87 -11.98
CA HIS A 52 4.29 -17.98 -12.91
C HIS A 52 4.64 -19.29 -12.18
N HIS A 53 3.70 -20.23 -12.15
CA HIS A 53 3.85 -21.46 -11.39
C HIS A 53 3.19 -22.65 -12.08
N GLN A 54 3.55 -23.86 -11.63
CA GLN A 54 2.95 -25.10 -12.12
C GLN A 54 2.19 -25.80 -10.99
N GLY A 55 0.86 -25.63 -10.96
CA GLY A 55 -0.02 -26.34 -10.02
C GLY A 55 0.19 -26.01 -8.53
N LEU A 56 0.75 -24.83 -8.22
CA LEU A 56 1.06 -24.42 -6.86
C LEU A 56 -0.16 -23.83 -6.15
N ALA A 57 -0.35 -24.19 -4.87
CA ALA A 57 -1.39 -23.60 -4.04
C ALA A 57 -1.01 -22.16 -3.62
N PRO A 58 -1.95 -21.19 -3.66
CA PRO A 58 -1.69 -19.80 -3.26
C PRO A 58 -1.13 -19.65 -1.85
N GLU A 59 -1.57 -20.51 -0.94
CA GLU A 59 -1.15 -20.53 0.47
C GLU A 59 0.36 -20.75 0.63
N THR A 60 0.98 -21.51 -0.27
CA THR A 60 2.42 -21.79 -0.23
C THR A 60 3.22 -20.54 -0.60
N VAL A 61 2.77 -19.78 -1.60
CA VAL A 61 3.40 -18.51 -1.98
C VAL A 61 3.21 -17.46 -0.89
N ILE A 62 2.00 -17.37 -0.32
CA ILE A 62 1.71 -16.45 0.79
C ILE A 62 2.64 -16.72 1.97
N LYS A 63 2.81 -17.99 2.37
CA LYS A 63 3.76 -18.37 3.43
C LYS A 63 5.21 -18.00 3.10
N ALA A 64 5.63 -18.11 1.83
CA ALA A 64 6.97 -17.71 1.41
C ALA A 64 7.18 -16.19 1.50
N VAL A 65 6.16 -15.39 1.15
CA VAL A 65 6.19 -13.94 1.30
C VAL A 65 6.17 -13.54 2.79
N GLU A 66 5.41 -14.25 3.62
CA GLU A 66 5.42 -14.08 5.08
C GLU A 66 6.76 -14.44 5.71
N ALA A 67 7.41 -15.50 5.23
CA ALA A 67 8.76 -15.87 5.63
C ALA A 67 9.82 -14.84 5.23
N ALA A 68 9.57 -14.07 4.16
CA ALA A 68 10.38 -12.92 3.77
C ALA A 68 10.14 -11.68 4.67
N GLY A 69 9.13 -11.72 5.53
CA GLY A 69 8.77 -10.69 6.51
C GLY A 69 7.66 -9.73 6.07
N PHE A 70 6.94 -10.05 4.99
CA PHE A 70 5.86 -9.21 4.42
C PHE A 70 4.48 -9.85 4.63
N GLN A 71 3.41 -9.09 4.45
CA GLN A 71 2.06 -9.66 4.48
C GLN A 71 1.60 -9.90 3.05
N ALA A 72 0.97 -11.04 2.77
CA ALA A 72 0.49 -11.38 1.43
C ALA A 72 -0.97 -11.84 1.46
N LYS A 73 -1.72 -11.49 0.42
CA LYS A 73 -3.07 -12.02 0.15
C LYS A 73 -3.20 -12.37 -1.33
N LEU A 74 -3.93 -13.44 -1.63
CA LEU A 74 -4.22 -13.78 -3.03
C LEU A 74 -5.07 -12.66 -3.63
N ARG A 75 -4.59 -12.10 -4.74
CA ARG A 75 -5.34 -11.11 -5.50
C ARG A 75 -6.35 -11.87 -6.34
N GLN A 76 -7.63 -11.63 -6.07
CA GLN A 76 -8.66 -12.20 -6.92
C GLN A 76 -8.61 -11.46 -8.26
N PRO A 77 -8.55 -12.17 -9.40
CA PRO A 77 -8.62 -11.51 -10.70
C PRO A 77 -9.88 -10.65 -10.70
N VAL A 78 -9.72 -9.40 -11.13
CA VAL A 78 -10.80 -8.42 -11.22
C VAL A 78 -11.82 -8.97 -12.22
N ARG A 79 -12.74 -9.81 -11.74
CA ARG A 79 -14.03 -10.00 -12.41
C ARG A 79 -14.61 -8.60 -12.44
N ALA A 80 -14.77 -8.05 -13.64
CA ALA A 80 -15.34 -6.75 -13.92
C ALA A 80 -16.81 -6.68 -13.47
N THR A 81 -17.02 -6.84 -12.17
CA THR A 81 -18.24 -6.47 -11.47
C THR A 81 -17.96 -5.08 -10.91
N SER A 82 -18.88 -4.16 -11.18
CA SER A 82 -18.89 -2.79 -10.67
C SER A 82 -18.51 -2.68 -9.19
N ASP A 83 -18.81 -3.72 -8.43
CA ASP A 83 -18.70 -3.78 -6.98
C ASP A 83 -17.23 -3.90 -6.50
N ALA A 84 -16.34 -4.51 -7.29
CA ALA A 84 -14.93 -4.69 -6.95
C ALA A 84 -14.09 -3.41 -7.16
N GLN A 85 -14.40 -2.62 -8.19
CA GLN A 85 -13.78 -1.30 -8.40
C GLN A 85 -14.27 -0.28 -7.36
N GLU A 86 -15.55 -0.34 -6.98
CA GLU A 86 -16.08 0.53 -5.92
C GLU A 86 -15.51 0.19 -4.54
N SER A 87 -15.21 -1.10 -4.27
CA SER A 87 -14.55 -1.51 -3.02
C SER A 87 -13.10 -1.08 -2.96
N ASP A 88 -12.35 -1.17 -4.06
CA ASP A 88 -10.93 -0.79 -4.09
C ASP A 88 -10.76 0.74 -3.97
N HIS A 89 -11.65 1.53 -4.60
CA HIS A 89 -11.72 2.98 -4.39
C HIS A 89 -12.06 3.37 -2.96
N LYS A 90 -13.07 2.73 -2.35
CA LYS A 90 -13.43 2.98 -0.95
C LYS A 90 -12.30 2.59 -0.01
N GLU A 91 -11.60 1.48 -0.26
CA GLU A 91 -10.46 1.06 0.55
C GLU A 91 -9.26 2.02 0.43
N HIS A 92 -8.95 2.52 -0.77
CA HIS A 92 -7.89 3.51 -0.98
C HIS A 92 -8.22 4.87 -0.33
N GLU A 93 -9.45 5.35 -0.43
CA GLU A 93 -9.89 6.59 0.22
C GLU A 93 -9.90 6.47 1.75
N VAL A 94 -10.39 5.35 2.29
CA VAL A 94 -10.41 5.07 3.73
C VAL A 94 -8.98 4.99 4.28
N ASN A 95 -8.05 4.38 3.55
CA ASN A 95 -6.64 4.31 3.95
C ASN A 95 -5.97 5.69 3.95
N ALA A 96 -6.25 6.55 2.97
CA ALA A 96 -5.73 7.91 2.94
C ALA A 96 -6.30 8.78 4.08
N HIS A 97 -7.59 8.65 4.37
CA HIS A 97 -8.22 9.35 5.48
C HIS A 97 -7.67 8.90 6.84
N ASN A 98 -7.46 7.59 7.02
CA ASN A 98 -6.88 7.03 8.24
C ASN A 98 -5.43 7.51 8.44
N ALA A 99 -4.61 7.53 7.40
CA ALA A 99 -3.23 8.05 7.48
C ALA A 99 -3.20 9.54 7.88
N ARG A 100 -4.11 10.36 7.33
CA ARG A 100 -4.25 11.77 7.72
C ARG A 100 -4.68 11.90 9.18
N ARG A 101 -5.64 11.09 9.64
CA ARG A 101 -6.14 11.13 11.02
C ARG A 101 -5.05 10.72 12.02
N GLU A 102 -4.29 9.67 11.72
CA GLU A 102 -3.15 9.24 12.53
C GLU A 102 -2.07 10.32 12.62
N LEU A 103 -1.72 10.96 11.49
CA LEU A 103 -0.79 12.08 11.46
C LEU A 103 -1.30 13.28 12.29
N MET A 104 -2.56 13.68 12.11
CA MET A 104 -3.14 14.80 12.86
C MET A 104 -3.21 14.50 14.35
N GLY A 105 -3.57 13.26 14.73
CA GLY A 105 -3.57 12.83 16.13
C GLY A 105 -2.16 12.82 16.75
N ALA A 106 -1.16 12.31 16.04
CA ALA A 106 0.23 12.32 16.49
C ALA A 106 0.76 13.75 16.62
N ALA A 107 0.51 14.61 15.63
CA ALA A 107 0.92 16.01 15.64
C ALA A 107 0.25 16.81 16.76
N ALA A 108 -1.05 16.57 17.03
CA ALA A 108 -1.77 17.24 18.11
C ALA A 108 -1.16 17.01 19.49
N LEU A 109 -0.52 15.85 19.72
CA LEU A 109 0.19 15.54 20.96
C LEU A 109 1.67 15.95 20.92
N ALA A 110 2.35 15.78 19.78
CA ALA A 110 3.77 16.09 19.65
C ALA A 110 4.06 17.60 19.62
N ILE A 111 3.19 18.41 19.01
CA ILE A 111 3.38 19.87 18.94
C ILE A 111 3.43 20.48 20.35
N PRO A 112 2.48 20.19 21.27
CA PRO A 112 2.60 20.62 22.66
C PRO A 112 3.88 20.14 23.33
N VAL A 113 4.31 18.88 23.12
CA VAL A 113 5.57 18.36 23.69
C VAL A 113 6.77 19.19 23.24
N ILE A 114 6.88 19.49 21.95
CA ILE A 114 7.96 20.30 21.37
C ILE A 114 7.90 21.73 21.92
N LEU A 115 6.72 22.35 21.90
CA LEU A 115 6.55 23.74 22.37
C LEU A 115 6.86 23.87 23.86
N ILE A 116 6.38 22.95 24.69
CA ILE A 116 6.67 22.94 26.13
C ILE A 116 8.18 22.76 26.36
N SER A 117 8.83 21.88 25.59
CA SER A 117 10.28 21.63 25.69
C SER A 117 11.11 22.87 25.33
N MET A 118 10.64 23.70 24.38
CA MET A 118 11.30 24.95 23.96
C MET A 118 10.99 26.16 24.86
N ILE A 119 9.74 26.32 25.32
CA ILE A 119 9.27 27.54 26.01
C ILE A 119 9.66 27.54 27.48
N TRP A 120 9.52 26.40 28.17
CA TRP A 120 9.85 26.31 29.58
C TRP A 120 11.31 25.89 29.76
N HIS A 121 12.16 26.84 30.18
CA HIS A 121 13.52 26.56 30.65
C HIS A 121 13.91 27.59 31.73
N PRO A 122 14.10 27.20 33.02
CA PRO A 122 14.05 25.85 33.60
C PRO A 122 12.61 25.32 33.80
N ARG A 123 12.42 24.00 33.63
CA ARG A 123 11.10 23.35 33.71
C ARG A 123 10.80 22.91 35.15
N PRO A 124 9.58 23.14 35.65
CA PRO A 124 9.15 22.53 36.90
C PRO A 124 8.95 21.01 36.74
N GLU A 125 9.16 20.24 37.80
CA GLU A 125 9.20 18.77 37.73
C GLU A 125 7.91 18.14 37.19
N TRP A 126 6.75 18.73 37.47
CA TRP A 126 5.47 18.25 36.97
C TRP A 126 5.36 18.32 35.44
N VAL A 127 6.04 19.28 34.81
CA VAL A 127 6.09 19.42 33.35
C VAL A 127 6.85 18.25 32.74
N ASN A 128 7.92 17.77 33.39
CA ASN A 128 8.66 16.60 32.90
C ASN A 128 7.80 15.34 32.91
N GLY A 129 6.94 15.17 33.93
CA GLY A 129 5.93 14.10 33.96
C GLY A 129 4.87 14.25 32.87
N LEU A 130 4.44 15.49 32.57
CA LEU A 130 3.51 15.78 31.48
C LEU A 130 4.11 15.46 30.10
N LEU A 131 5.40 15.76 29.88
CA LEU A 131 6.11 15.43 28.65
C LEU A 131 6.18 13.91 28.43
N LEU A 132 6.43 13.13 29.49
CA LEU A 132 6.36 11.67 29.44
C LEU A 132 4.95 11.21 29.06
N LEU A 133 3.91 11.75 29.70
CA LEU A 133 2.52 11.37 29.46
C LEU A 133 2.08 11.67 28.01
N LEU A 134 2.46 12.82 27.45
CA LEU A 134 2.09 13.22 26.09
C LEU A 134 2.92 12.53 25.00
N SER A 135 4.21 12.31 25.24
CA SER A 135 5.10 11.70 24.24
C SER A 135 4.91 10.18 24.12
N THR A 136 4.51 9.49 25.21
CA THR A 136 4.35 8.03 25.21
C THR A 136 3.31 7.54 24.20
N PRO A 137 2.09 8.13 24.10
CA PRO A 137 1.14 7.79 23.04
C PRO A 137 1.66 8.12 21.64
N VAL A 138 2.39 9.22 21.46
CA VAL A 138 3.00 9.55 20.15
C VAL A 138 3.94 8.43 19.71
N ILE A 139 4.86 8.02 20.58
CA ILE A 139 5.88 7.03 20.26
C ILE A 139 5.29 5.62 20.13
N PHE A 140 4.49 5.17 21.11
CA PHE A 140 4.07 3.77 21.16
C PHE A 140 2.70 3.50 20.52
N TYR A 141 1.76 4.46 20.54
CA TYR A 141 0.43 4.26 19.93
C TYR A 141 0.45 4.67 18.45
N PHE A 142 0.84 5.90 18.13
CA PHE A 142 0.93 6.35 16.74
C PHE A 142 2.15 5.77 16.01
N GLY A 143 3.28 5.60 16.70
CA GLY A 143 4.46 4.94 16.17
C GLY A 143 4.43 3.39 16.20
N ARG A 144 3.33 2.76 16.67
CA ARG A 144 3.22 1.29 16.84
C ARG A 144 3.64 0.48 15.61
N GLN A 145 3.37 1.01 14.42
CA GLN A 145 3.67 0.33 13.17
C GLN A 145 5.17 0.15 12.97
N PHE A 146 5.98 1.12 13.39
CA PHE A 146 7.44 1.06 13.25
C PHE A 146 7.98 -0.08 14.11
N TYR A 147 7.59 -0.13 15.38
CA TYR A 147 7.99 -1.20 16.29
C TYR A 147 7.54 -2.60 15.82
N ARG A 148 6.30 -2.73 15.35
CA ARG A 148 5.79 -4.01 14.83
C ARG A 148 6.57 -4.47 13.61
N ASN A 149 6.86 -3.55 12.69
CA ASN A 149 7.60 -3.86 11.48
C ASN A 149 9.06 -4.18 11.78
N THR A 150 9.72 -3.43 12.67
CA THR A 150 11.06 -3.73 13.16
C THR A 150 11.12 -5.10 13.83
N TRP A 151 10.16 -5.45 14.68
CA TRP A 151 10.13 -6.75 15.35
C TRP A 151 10.01 -7.91 14.35
N ARG A 152 9.18 -7.74 13.31
CA ARG A 152 9.10 -8.70 12.20
C ARG A 152 10.42 -8.78 11.45
N ALA A 153 11.00 -7.64 11.05
CA ALA A 153 12.26 -7.61 10.31
C ALA A 153 13.41 -8.26 11.10
N ALA A 154 13.48 -8.02 12.41
CA ALA A 154 14.47 -8.59 13.31
C ALA A 154 14.34 -10.11 13.42
N ARG A 155 13.12 -10.65 13.54
CA ARG A 155 12.87 -12.10 13.54
C ARG A 155 13.34 -12.80 12.27
N HIS A 156 13.37 -12.09 11.14
CA HIS A 156 13.84 -12.59 9.86
C HIS A 156 15.27 -12.12 9.51
N GLY A 157 16.06 -11.65 10.50
CA GLY A 157 17.47 -11.30 10.32
C GLY A 157 17.72 -10.12 9.36
N SER A 158 16.79 -9.17 9.31
CA SER A 158 16.86 -8.01 8.40
C SER A 158 16.65 -6.68 9.08
N THR A 159 17.11 -5.63 8.42
CA THR A 159 16.91 -4.23 8.82
C THR A 159 16.14 -3.47 7.75
N THR A 160 15.29 -2.55 8.20
CA THR A 160 14.43 -1.71 7.36
C THR A 160 14.50 -0.26 7.82
N MET A 161 13.92 0.68 7.06
CA MET A 161 13.77 2.09 7.48
C MET A 161 13.15 2.19 8.89
N ASP A 162 12.12 1.38 9.16
CA ASP A 162 11.43 1.32 10.45
C ASP A 162 12.35 0.91 11.60
N THR A 163 13.39 0.12 11.33
CA THR A 163 14.37 -0.33 12.34
C THR A 163 15.13 0.85 12.95
N LEU A 164 15.60 1.78 12.11
CA LEU A 164 16.31 2.96 12.60
C LEU A 164 15.40 3.85 13.44
N ILE A 165 14.15 4.02 13.00
CA ILE A 165 13.15 4.85 13.68
C ILE A 165 12.81 4.24 15.05
N ALA A 166 12.50 2.95 15.10
CA ALA A 166 12.13 2.26 16.34
C ALA A 166 13.27 2.29 17.37
N VAL A 167 14.52 2.07 16.93
CA VAL A 167 15.69 2.14 17.81
C VAL A 167 15.92 3.57 18.29
N GLY A 168 15.91 4.57 17.41
CA GLY A 168 16.17 5.96 17.79
C GLY A 168 15.11 6.54 18.72
N THR A 169 13.83 6.37 18.38
CA THR A 169 12.71 6.85 19.20
C THR A 169 12.59 6.08 20.51
N GLY A 170 12.87 4.78 20.50
CA GLY A 170 12.94 3.96 21.71
C GLY A 170 14.08 4.37 22.64
N ALA A 171 15.28 4.60 22.10
CA ALA A 171 16.44 5.05 22.87
C ALA A 171 16.20 6.44 23.47
N ALA A 172 15.65 7.38 22.69
CA ALA A 172 15.31 8.71 23.18
C ALA A 172 14.30 8.65 24.34
N TRP A 173 13.26 7.81 24.23
CA TRP A 173 12.29 7.63 25.30
C TRP A 173 12.89 6.98 26.54
N ILE A 174 13.65 5.88 26.39
CA ILE A 174 14.30 5.18 27.52
C ILE A 174 15.28 6.11 28.25
N TYR A 175 16.10 6.85 27.51
CA TYR A 175 17.04 7.80 28.10
C TYR A 175 16.32 8.93 28.85
N SER A 176 15.23 9.44 28.29
CA SER A 176 14.41 10.48 28.93
C SER A 176 13.73 9.99 30.21
N VAL A 177 13.25 8.74 30.22
CA VAL A 177 12.70 8.08 31.41
C VAL A 177 13.78 7.88 32.46
N TYR A 178 14.98 7.46 32.06
CA TYR A 178 16.12 7.34 32.95
C TYR A 178 16.48 8.70 33.56
N GLY A 179 16.57 9.78 32.76
CA GLY A 179 16.82 11.14 33.24
C GLY A 179 15.76 11.62 34.24
N LEU A 180 14.49 11.32 33.97
CA LEU A 180 13.38 11.67 34.87
C LEU A 180 13.49 10.97 36.22
N LEU A 181 13.87 9.69 36.25
CA LEU A 181 13.98 8.89 37.47
C LEU A 181 15.28 9.18 38.25
N ALA A 182 16.42 9.23 37.56
CA ALA A 182 17.75 9.35 38.17
C ALA A 182 17.98 10.73 38.80
N TYR A 183 17.43 11.79 38.22
CA TYR A 183 17.65 13.17 38.69
C TYR A 183 16.44 13.74 39.44
N ARG A 184 15.52 12.89 39.93
CA ARG A 184 14.35 13.32 40.71
C ARG A 184 14.75 14.21 41.90
N GLY A 185 14.14 15.39 42.03
CA GLY A 185 14.48 16.40 43.04
C GLY A 185 15.50 17.46 42.58
N HIS A 186 16.15 17.27 41.42
CA HIS A 186 17.15 18.18 40.86
C HIS A 186 16.68 18.73 39.50
N SER A 187 15.78 19.71 39.54
CA SER A 187 15.08 20.27 38.37
C SER A 187 16.00 20.78 37.25
N HIS A 188 17.16 21.36 37.59
CA HIS A 188 18.14 21.80 36.59
C HIS A 188 18.81 20.62 35.86
N ALA A 189 19.33 19.65 36.60
CA ALA A 189 19.99 18.47 36.02
C ALA A 189 19.02 17.55 35.26
N GLN A 190 17.75 17.46 35.69
CA GLN A 190 16.72 16.73 34.96
C GLN A 190 16.49 17.28 33.55
N SER A 191 16.47 18.61 33.42
CA SER A 191 16.10 19.25 32.16
C SER A 191 17.11 19.03 31.03
N GLU A 192 18.37 18.75 31.38
CA GLU A 192 19.45 18.48 30.42
C GLU A 192 19.41 17.05 29.83
N HIS A 193 18.74 16.12 30.51
CA HIS A 193 18.72 14.70 30.14
C HIS A 193 17.37 14.20 29.62
N ILE A 194 16.48 15.10 29.17
CA ILE A 194 15.16 14.77 28.65
C ILE A 194 15.09 15.11 27.16
N TYR A 195 14.74 14.10 26.35
CA TYR A 195 14.65 14.16 24.88
C TYR A 195 13.30 13.61 24.36
N PHE A 196 12.22 13.76 25.15
CA PHE A 196 10.89 13.30 24.74
C PHE A 196 10.41 14.00 23.45
N GLU A 197 10.79 15.27 23.24
CA GLU A 197 10.50 16.01 22.02
C GLU A 197 11.20 15.46 20.79
N VAL A 198 12.42 14.93 20.92
CA VAL A 198 13.16 14.31 19.82
C VAL A 198 12.44 13.05 19.35
N GLY A 199 12.08 12.17 20.29
CA GLY A 199 11.34 10.94 19.98
C GLY A 199 9.98 11.23 19.34
N ALA A 200 9.20 12.14 19.91
CA ALA A 200 7.89 12.52 19.39
C ALA A 200 7.98 13.22 18.02
N GLY A 201 8.96 14.11 17.85
CA GLY A 201 9.20 14.85 16.60
C GLY A 201 9.57 13.93 15.45
N ILE A 202 10.47 12.96 15.68
CA ILE A 202 10.86 11.97 14.66
C ILE A 202 9.63 11.19 14.18
N VAL A 203 8.78 10.70 15.10
CA VAL A 203 7.58 9.95 14.73
C VAL A 203 6.65 10.77 13.84
N VAL A 204 6.39 12.03 14.20
CA VAL A 204 5.49 12.89 13.41
C VAL A 204 6.07 13.22 12.04
N LEU A 205 7.36 13.56 11.95
CA LEU A 205 8.01 13.86 10.67
C LEU A 205 8.03 12.66 9.72
N VAL A 206 8.26 11.46 10.24
CA VAL A 206 8.19 10.23 9.44
C VAL A 206 6.76 9.95 8.99
N LEU A 207 5.77 10.07 9.88
CA LEU A 207 4.36 9.91 9.51
C LEU A 207 3.94 10.92 8.44
N LEU A 208 4.42 12.16 8.53
CA LEU A 208 4.20 13.20 7.54
C LEU A 208 4.81 12.82 6.18
N GLY A 209 6.04 12.31 6.18
CA GLY A 209 6.70 11.80 4.98
C GLY A 209 5.90 10.68 4.30
N ARG A 210 5.42 9.70 5.07
CA ARG A 210 4.58 8.60 4.56
C ARG A 210 3.23 9.10 4.04
N TYR A 211 2.64 10.11 4.66
CA TYR A 211 1.43 10.75 4.16
C TYR A 211 1.67 11.43 2.80
N PHE A 212 2.76 12.16 2.63
CA PHE A 212 3.10 12.76 1.34
C PHE A 212 3.41 11.72 0.27
N GLU A 213 4.12 10.65 0.63
CA GLU A 213 4.39 9.54 -0.28
C GLU A 213 3.09 8.89 -0.77
N ALA A 214 2.17 8.56 0.15
CA ALA A 214 0.88 7.97 -0.19
C ALA A 214 0.02 8.92 -1.06
N ARG A 215 0.00 10.22 -0.72
CA ARG A 215 -0.73 11.24 -1.48
C ARG A 215 -0.17 11.43 -2.89
N ALA A 216 1.15 11.38 -3.05
CA ALA A 216 1.80 11.48 -4.37
C ALA A 216 1.48 10.26 -5.23
N LYS A 217 1.56 9.05 -4.66
CA LYS A 217 1.22 7.79 -5.37
C LYS A 217 -0.25 7.76 -5.81
N SER A 218 -1.17 8.10 -4.91
CA SER A 218 -2.62 8.11 -5.20
C SER A 218 -2.98 9.01 -6.41
N ARG A 219 -2.35 10.18 -6.54
CA ARG A 219 -2.58 11.09 -7.67
C ARG A 219 -2.16 10.51 -9.02
N MET A 220 -1.10 9.70 -9.06
CA MET A 220 -0.62 9.09 -10.31
C MET A 220 -1.49 7.90 -10.71
N SER A 221 -1.89 7.06 -9.75
CA SER A 221 -2.75 5.90 -10.00
C SER A 221 -4.12 6.30 -10.54
N GLY A 222 -4.72 7.39 -10.02
CA GLY A 222 -6.03 7.86 -10.48
C GLY A 222 -6.07 8.29 -11.95
N ALA A 223 -4.95 8.77 -12.50
CA ALA A 223 -4.88 9.17 -13.91
C ALA A 223 -4.84 7.95 -14.87
N ILE A 224 -4.14 6.88 -14.47
CA ILE A 224 -4.09 5.63 -15.24
C ILE A 224 -5.45 4.93 -15.20
N GLU A 225 -6.12 4.96 -14.06
CA GLU A 225 -7.44 4.35 -13.91
C GLU A 225 -8.52 5.08 -14.72
N MET A 226 -8.41 6.41 -14.86
CA MET A 226 -9.29 7.20 -15.74
C MET A 226 -9.15 6.78 -17.21
N LEU A 227 -7.95 6.33 -17.62
CA LEU A 227 -7.71 5.77 -18.95
C LEU A 227 -8.32 4.36 -19.10
N MET A 228 -8.19 3.51 -18.08
CA MET A 228 -8.81 2.17 -18.09
C MET A 228 -10.34 2.21 -18.02
N GLY A 229 -10.93 3.20 -17.34
CA GLY A 229 -12.38 3.39 -17.23
C GLY A 229 -13.06 3.86 -18.52
N LEU A 230 -12.29 4.24 -19.55
CA LEU A 230 -12.83 4.63 -20.85
C LEU A 230 -13.22 3.44 -21.72
N ALA A 231 -12.73 2.23 -21.43
CA ALA A 231 -13.11 1.01 -22.13
C ALA A 231 -14.56 0.62 -21.74
N PRO A 232 -15.45 0.39 -22.71
CA PRO A 232 -16.84 -0.02 -22.42
C PRO A 232 -16.86 -1.42 -21.81
N LYS A 233 -17.65 -1.64 -20.75
CA LYS A 233 -17.70 -2.93 -20.03
C LYS A 233 -18.56 -4.00 -20.69
N THR A 234 -19.39 -3.61 -21.64
CA THR A 234 -20.37 -4.46 -22.33
C THR A 234 -20.34 -4.18 -23.82
N ALA A 235 -20.67 -5.18 -24.63
CA ALA A 235 -20.93 -5.01 -26.05
C ALA A 235 -22.24 -5.66 -26.46
N THR A 236 -22.83 -5.18 -27.56
CA THR A 236 -24.03 -5.77 -28.14
C THR A 236 -23.62 -6.85 -29.16
N VAL A 237 -23.85 -8.12 -28.83
CA VAL A 237 -23.65 -9.25 -29.75
C VAL A 237 -24.90 -9.45 -30.59
N LEU A 238 -24.69 -9.66 -31.89
CA LEU A 238 -25.70 -10.10 -32.85
C LEU A 238 -25.63 -11.61 -32.99
N ARG A 239 -26.67 -12.31 -32.52
CA ARG A 239 -26.77 -13.76 -32.62
C ARG A 239 -27.20 -14.22 -34.02
N PRO A 240 -26.96 -15.49 -34.40
CA PRO A 240 -27.32 -16.02 -35.71
C PRO A 240 -28.83 -15.99 -36.02
N ASP A 241 -29.67 -15.94 -34.98
CA ASP A 241 -31.13 -15.80 -35.07
C ASP A 241 -31.59 -14.35 -35.35
N GLY A 242 -30.65 -13.42 -35.49
CA GLY A 242 -30.91 -11.99 -35.70
C GLY A 242 -31.25 -11.24 -34.41
N THR A 243 -31.18 -11.88 -33.24
CA THR A 243 -31.44 -11.21 -31.95
C THR A 243 -30.21 -10.47 -31.45
N GLU A 244 -30.44 -9.31 -30.84
CA GLU A 244 -29.41 -8.52 -30.15
C GLU A 244 -29.39 -8.87 -28.67
N ALA A 245 -28.21 -9.10 -28.12
CA ALA A 245 -28.00 -9.29 -26.69
C ALA A 245 -26.82 -8.44 -26.21
N VAL A 246 -27.04 -7.66 -25.15
CA VAL A 246 -25.96 -6.95 -24.46
C VAL A 246 -25.28 -7.95 -23.53
N VAL A 247 -24.00 -8.21 -23.78
CA VAL A 247 -23.20 -9.14 -22.99
C VAL A 247 -21.97 -8.43 -22.39
N PRO A 248 -21.53 -8.86 -21.20
CA PRO A 248 -20.23 -8.49 -20.64
C PRO A 248 -19.07 -8.85 -21.58
N LEU A 249 -18.03 -8.00 -21.61
CA LEU A 249 -16.83 -8.18 -22.46
C LEU A 249 -16.13 -9.55 -22.29
N ASP A 250 -16.14 -10.10 -21.08
CA ASP A 250 -15.53 -11.40 -20.73
C ASP A 250 -16.24 -12.60 -21.34
N GLN A 251 -17.46 -12.41 -21.86
CA GLN A 251 -18.25 -13.44 -22.54
C GLN A 251 -18.09 -13.40 -24.05
N ILE A 252 -17.39 -12.41 -24.60
CA ILE A 252 -17.17 -12.26 -26.03
C ILE A 252 -16.03 -13.16 -26.47
N VAL A 253 -16.26 -13.93 -27.53
CA VAL A 253 -15.25 -14.81 -28.12
C VAL A 253 -14.90 -14.40 -29.53
N ALA A 254 -13.69 -14.75 -29.97
CA ALA A 254 -13.23 -14.49 -31.32
C ALA A 254 -14.16 -15.16 -32.35
N GLY A 255 -14.77 -14.35 -33.21
CA GLY A 255 -15.76 -14.80 -34.20
C GLY A 255 -17.19 -14.31 -33.90
N ASP A 256 -17.45 -13.74 -32.72
CA ASP A 256 -18.73 -13.09 -32.45
C ASP A 256 -18.94 -11.87 -33.34
N ILE A 257 -20.18 -11.68 -33.80
CA ILE A 257 -20.58 -10.51 -34.58
C ILE A 257 -21.11 -9.48 -33.60
N LEU A 258 -20.42 -8.35 -33.50
CA LEU A 258 -20.83 -7.24 -32.64
C LEU A 258 -21.55 -6.17 -33.46
N ARG A 259 -22.63 -5.62 -32.89
CA ARG A 259 -23.34 -4.48 -33.46
C ARG A 259 -22.97 -3.23 -32.69
N LEU A 260 -22.26 -2.31 -33.36
CA LEU A 260 -21.94 -1.00 -32.83
C LEU A 260 -23.02 0.02 -33.24
N LYS A 261 -23.65 0.68 -32.27
CA LYS A 261 -24.62 1.75 -32.53
C LYS A 261 -23.91 3.12 -32.59
N PRO A 262 -24.47 4.12 -33.30
CA PRO A 262 -23.90 5.46 -33.33
C PRO A 262 -23.71 6.03 -31.91
N GLY A 263 -22.50 6.49 -31.60
CA GLY A 263 -22.13 7.02 -30.27
C GLY A 263 -21.67 5.98 -29.26
N GLU A 264 -21.73 4.68 -29.57
CA GLU A 264 -21.10 3.63 -28.76
C GLU A 264 -19.59 3.58 -29.00
N LYS A 265 -18.84 3.21 -27.96
CA LYS A 265 -17.40 2.99 -28.06
C LYS A 265 -17.12 1.60 -28.60
N VAL A 266 -16.06 1.47 -29.39
CA VAL A 266 -15.55 0.17 -29.84
C VAL A 266 -15.03 -0.60 -28.61
N ALA A 267 -15.57 -1.79 -28.38
CA ALA A 267 -15.31 -2.56 -27.16
C ALA A 267 -14.13 -3.53 -27.28
N VAL A 268 -13.87 -4.03 -28.48
CA VAL A 268 -12.79 -4.97 -28.82
C VAL A 268 -12.29 -4.72 -30.23
N ASP A 269 -11.06 -5.15 -30.52
CA ASP A 269 -10.50 -5.12 -31.87
C ASP A 269 -11.26 -6.09 -32.80
N GLY A 270 -11.48 -5.66 -34.05
CA GLY A 270 -12.22 -6.47 -35.01
C GLY A 270 -12.21 -5.90 -36.43
N THR A 271 -12.90 -6.58 -37.34
CA THR A 271 -13.05 -6.17 -38.74
C THR A 271 -14.49 -5.79 -39.03
N VAL A 272 -14.69 -4.72 -39.80
CA VAL A 272 -16.03 -4.27 -40.20
C VAL A 272 -16.60 -5.23 -41.24
N LEU A 273 -17.67 -5.94 -40.88
CA LEU A 273 -18.38 -6.86 -41.79
C LEU A 273 -19.42 -6.14 -42.65
N SER A 274 -20.12 -5.16 -42.09
CA SER A 274 -21.20 -4.44 -42.78
C SER A 274 -21.41 -3.03 -42.21
N GLY A 275 -21.67 -2.06 -43.09
CA GLY A 275 -21.93 -0.66 -42.74
C GLY A 275 -20.72 0.26 -42.88
N SER A 276 -20.94 1.56 -42.73
CA SER A 276 -19.88 2.58 -42.69
C SER A 276 -20.20 3.61 -41.61
N THR A 277 -19.17 4.04 -40.88
CA THR A 277 -19.26 5.07 -39.84
C THR A 277 -17.89 5.72 -39.66
N TYR A 278 -17.85 6.85 -38.95
CA TYR A 278 -16.61 7.47 -38.49
C TYR A 278 -16.39 7.11 -37.02
N ILE A 279 -15.16 6.76 -36.67
CA ILE A 279 -14.75 6.41 -35.30
C ILE A 279 -13.68 7.42 -34.88
N ASP A 280 -13.79 7.93 -33.65
CA ASP A 280 -12.79 8.81 -33.05
C ASP A 280 -11.72 7.96 -32.34
N GLU A 281 -10.51 7.97 -32.89
CA GLU A 281 -9.35 7.24 -32.36
C GLU A 281 -8.39 8.16 -31.58
N SER A 282 -8.77 9.40 -31.24
CA SER A 282 -7.88 10.37 -30.56
C SER A 282 -7.39 9.94 -29.17
N MET A 283 -8.03 8.93 -28.57
CA MET A 283 -7.73 8.40 -27.23
C MET A 283 -6.83 7.15 -27.24
N LEU A 284 -6.45 6.65 -28.43
CA LEU A 284 -5.54 5.52 -28.61
C LEU A 284 -4.07 5.96 -28.72
#